data_AF-A0A1S2YRZ9-F1
#
_entry.id   AF-A0A1S2YRZ9-F1
#
_cell.length_a   1.000
_cell.length_b   1.000
_cell.length_c   1.000
_cell.angle_alpha   90.00
_cell.angle_beta   90.00
_cell.angle_gamma   90.00
#
_symmetry.space_group_name_H-M   'P 1'
#
loop_
_entity.id
_entity.type
_entity.pdbx_description
1 polymer ?
#
loop_
_entity_poly.entity_id
_entity_poly.type
_entity_poly.pdbx_seq_one_letter_code
_entity_poly.pdbx_strand_id
1 'polypeptide(L)'
;MKISNLLLVVFFLQTLISSVTPREDHTRDLIAATEEMQKANYFTFVMLIKMSSPDTRLEGNVTFLMPNDRMLANVTLQEGSIYDFLLRHSIPSPLLFDVLKQFPTGTTVPSLLPNCTLRISNSGRKSFVVNNVKIISPNICMGGSSIRCHGIDGVLSETCIIENNYSIPVPVSSYPTNITNTSSNASPPIPSPSSPRDNLSPPTWTAPTPTISNVQPHKSGSSRWLLYNSPLIFVVCLILSFIEIYL
;
A
#
# COMPACT_ATOMS: atom_id res chain seq x y z
N MET A 1 -9.83 9.44 -53.49
CA MET A 1 -8.86 10.13 -52.60
C MET A 1 -9.46 10.75 -51.33
N LYS A 2 -10.71 11.24 -51.32
CA LYS A 2 -11.28 11.95 -50.14
C LYS A 2 -11.60 11.05 -48.93
N ILE A 3 -12.11 9.84 -49.15
CA ILE A 3 -12.51 8.92 -48.05
C ILE A 3 -11.30 8.38 -47.28
N SER A 4 -10.20 8.06 -47.96
CA SER A 4 -8.96 7.60 -47.32
C SER A 4 -8.39 8.64 -46.34
N ASN A 5 -8.40 9.92 -46.75
CA ASN A 5 -7.93 11.01 -45.89
C ASN A 5 -8.84 11.24 -44.67
N LEU A 6 -10.15 11.05 -44.81
CA LEU A 6 -11.09 11.17 -43.69
C LEU A 6 -10.89 10.04 -42.66
N LEU A 7 -10.73 8.80 -43.11
CA LEU A 7 -10.44 7.66 -42.24
C LEU A 7 -9.10 7.83 -41.52
N LEU A 8 -8.08 8.35 -42.22
CA LEU A 8 -6.79 8.67 -41.63
C LEU A 8 -6.93 9.72 -40.52
N VAL A 9 -7.69 10.79 -40.75
CA VAL A 9 -7.95 11.86 -39.77
C VAL A 9 -8.71 11.33 -38.56
N VAL A 10 -9.72 10.47 -38.74
CA VAL A 10 -10.44 9.82 -37.63
C VAL A 10 -9.51 8.91 -36.83
N PHE A 11 -8.64 8.15 -37.50
CA PHE A 11 -7.65 7.30 -36.82
C PHE A 11 -6.65 8.12 -36.00
N PHE A 12 -6.16 9.24 -36.56
CA PHE A 12 -5.31 10.18 -35.81
C PHE A 12 -6.06 10.83 -34.64
N LEU A 13 -7.33 11.20 -34.81
CA LEU A 13 -8.13 11.77 -33.71
C LEU A 13 -8.33 10.75 -32.57
N GLN A 14 -8.53 9.48 -32.90
CA GLN A 14 -8.68 8.40 -31.93
C GLN A 14 -7.38 8.09 -31.16
N THR A 15 -6.22 8.19 -31.83
CA THR A 15 -4.92 8.01 -31.17
C THR A 15 -4.58 9.19 -30.25
N LEU A 16 -4.98 10.42 -30.59
CA LEU A 16 -4.81 11.58 -29.71
C LEU A 16 -5.63 11.44 -28.41
N ILE A 17 -6.88 10.98 -28.48
CA ILE A 17 -7.76 10.85 -27.29
C ILE A 17 -7.25 9.80 -26.30
N SER A 18 -6.58 8.75 -26.80
CA SER A 18 -6.05 7.65 -25.96
C SER A 18 -4.89 8.09 -25.04
N SER A 19 -4.28 9.25 -25.29
CA SER A 19 -3.15 9.77 -24.51
C SER A 19 -3.55 10.58 -23.26
N VAL A 20 -4.81 11.02 -23.16
CA VAL A 20 -5.31 11.85 -22.04
C VAL A 20 -5.84 11.02 -20.86
N THR A 21 -6.12 9.74 -21.08
CA THR A 21 -6.75 8.85 -20.10
C THR A 21 -5.90 8.41 -18.90
N PRO A 22 -4.56 8.23 -18.98
CA PRO A 22 -3.81 7.61 -17.87
C PRO A 22 -3.83 8.42 -16.57
N ARG A 23 -3.75 9.75 -16.68
CA ARG A 23 -3.70 10.64 -15.51
C ARG A 23 -5.03 10.71 -14.77
N GLU A 24 -6.13 10.71 -15.52
CA GLU A 24 -7.47 10.73 -14.93
C GLU A 24 -7.77 9.40 -14.22
N ASP A 25 -7.31 8.28 -14.77
CA ASP A 25 -7.43 6.96 -14.17
C ASP A 25 -6.60 6.84 -12.88
N HIS A 26 -5.34 7.29 -12.90
CA HIS A 26 -4.47 7.35 -11.73
C HIS A 26 -5.07 8.20 -10.59
N THR A 27 -5.67 9.34 -10.91
CA THR A 27 -6.33 10.20 -9.91
C THR A 27 -7.51 9.47 -9.25
N ARG A 28 -8.33 8.76 -10.04
CA ARG A 28 -9.44 7.94 -9.52
C ARG A 28 -8.94 6.80 -8.64
N ASP A 29 -7.89 6.12 -9.08
CA ASP A 29 -7.24 5.05 -8.33
C ASP A 29 -6.67 5.55 -7.00
N LEU A 30 -6.08 6.75 -6.96
CA LEU A 30 -5.57 7.36 -5.72
C LEU A 30 -6.71 7.69 -4.76
N ILE A 31 -7.82 8.24 -5.26
CA ILE A 31 -9.01 8.51 -4.44
C ILE A 31 -9.53 7.20 -3.85
N ALA A 32 -9.76 6.18 -4.67
CA ALA A 32 -10.23 4.88 -4.22
C ALA A 32 -9.27 4.24 -3.19
N ALA A 33 -7.97 4.26 -3.46
CA ALA A 33 -6.96 3.73 -2.56
C ALA A 33 -6.97 4.46 -1.22
N THR A 34 -7.01 5.80 -1.19
CA THR A 34 -7.05 6.55 0.07
C THR A 34 -8.33 6.28 0.88
N GLU A 35 -9.48 6.06 0.24
CA GLU A 35 -10.70 5.62 0.94
C GLU A 35 -10.54 4.22 1.55
N GLU A 36 -9.93 3.28 0.83
CA GLU A 36 -9.66 1.93 1.33
C GLU A 36 -8.65 1.94 2.50
N MET A 37 -7.59 2.75 2.40
CA MET A 37 -6.62 2.98 3.48
C MET A 37 -7.30 3.52 4.74
N GLN A 38 -8.21 4.50 4.61
CA GLN A 38 -8.97 5.07 5.73
C GLN A 38 -9.91 4.04 6.35
N LYS A 39 -10.65 3.26 5.55
CA LYS A 39 -11.50 2.16 6.03
C LYS A 39 -10.69 1.10 6.80
N ALA A 40 -9.42 0.93 6.46
CA ALA A 40 -8.49 0.02 7.13
C ALA A 40 -7.73 0.63 8.33
N ASN A 41 -8.05 1.87 8.75
CA ASN A 41 -7.42 2.61 9.85
C ASN A 41 -5.94 3.02 9.63
N TYR A 42 -5.59 3.43 8.41
CA TYR A 42 -4.28 4.01 8.08
C TYR A 42 -4.40 5.53 7.83
N PHE A 43 -5.01 6.26 8.78
CA PHE A 43 -5.38 7.67 8.60
C PHE A 43 -4.16 8.58 8.47
N THR A 44 -3.11 8.31 9.25
CA THR A 44 -1.89 9.13 9.28
C THR A 44 -1.13 8.98 7.98
N PHE A 45 -1.05 7.76 7.42
CA PHE A 45 -0.40 7.54 6.12
C PHE A 45 -1.15 8.28 4.99
N VAL A 46 -2.48 8.26 5.00
CA VAL A 46 -3.31 9.04 4.06
C VAL A 46 -3.09 10.54 4.20
N MET A 47 -2.93 11.03 5.43
CA MET A 47 -2.60 12.43 5.69
C MET A 47 -1.24 12.79 5.09
N LEU A 48 -0.23 11.93 5.23
CA LEU A 48 1.09 12.15 4.61
C LEU A 48 1.00 12.23 3.09
N ILE A 49 0.24 11.34 2.45
CA ILE A 49 -0.01 11.38 1.00
C ILE A 49 -0.64 12.73 0.60
N LYS A 50 -1.68 13.19 1.31
CA LYS A 50 -2.38 14.45 1.00
C LYS A 50 -1.53 15.70 1.25
N MET A 51 -0.57 15.62 2.18
CA MET A 51 0.37 16.71 2.47
C MET A 51 1.58 16.71 1.52
N SER A 52 1.88 15.59 0.88
CA SER A 52 2.88 15.57 -0.18
C SER A 52 2.37 16.36 -1.38
N SER A 53 3.23 17.20 -1.97
CA SER A 53 2.90 17.91 -3.21
C SER A 53 2.45 16.91 -4.28
N PRO A 54 1.56 17.29 -5.22
CA PRO A 54 1.04 16.38 -6.24
C PRO A 54 2.18 15.93 -7.16
N ASP A 55 2.82 14.84 -6.76
CA ASP A 55 3.86 14.17 -7.51
C ASP A 55 3.24 12.95 -8.19
N THR A 56 3.34 12.95 -9.52
CA THR A 56 2.79 11.92 -10.38
C THR A 56 3.34 10.52 -10.09
N ARG A 57 4.48 10.40 -9.40
CA ARG A 57 5.09 9.12 -9.00
C ARG A 57 4.32 8.41 -7.89
N LEU A 58 3.56 9.15 -7.08
CA LEU A 58 2.69 8.58 -6.04
C LEU A 58 1.26 8.37 -6.53
N GLU A 59 0.91 8.92 -7.71
CA GLU A 59 -0.45 8.88 -8.25
C GLU A 59 -0.77 7.57 -9.01
N GLY A 60 0.22 6.76 -9.39
CA GLY A 60 -0.04 5.50 -10.09
C GLY A 60 1.17 4.58 -10.24
N ASN A 61 0.87 3.32 -10.55
CA ASN A 61 1.83 2.21 -10.68
C ASN A 61 2.71 2.02 -9.44
N VAL A 62 2.08 2.01 -8.26
CA VAL A 62 2.77 2.00 -6.98
C VAL A 62 2.16 0.98 -6.01
N THR A 63 3.01 0.37 -5.18
CA THR A 63 2.58 -0.34 -3.97
C THR A 63 3.02 0.43 -2.74
N PHE A 64 2.08 0.89 -1.93
CA PHE A 64 2.35 1.50 -0.63
C PHE A 64 2.57 0.44 0.45
N LEU A 65 3.65 0.58 1.20
CA LEU A 65 3.98 -0.20 2.39
C LEU A 65 3.72 0.69 3.61
N MET A 66 2.53 0.60 4.19
CA MET A 66 2.00 1.60 5.11
C MET A 66 2.24 1.20 6.56
N PRO A 67 3.05 1.94 7.34
CA PRO A 67 3.03 1.80 8.79
C PRO A 67 1.64 2.19 9.33
N ASN A 68 1.14 1.46 10.31
CA ASN A 68 -0.09 1.85 11.01
C ASN A 68 0.10 3.15 11.84
N ASP A 69 -1.01 3.78 12.19
CA ASP A 69 -1.03 5.07 12.89
C ASP A 69 -0.27 5.04 14.23
N ARG A 70 -0.30 3.91 14.95
CA ARG A 70 0.44 3.76 16.22
C ARG A 70 1.94 3.88 16.03
N MET A 71 2.48 3.37 14.92
CA MET A 71 3.91 3.45 14.64
C MET A 71 4.30 4.84 14.16
N LEU A 72 3.45 5.46 13.33
CA LEU A 72 3.68 6.82 12.84
C LEU A 72 3.63 7.87 13.95
N ALA A 73 2.85 7.64 15.01
CA ALA A 73 2.78 8.54 16.17
C ALA A 73 4.15 8.75 16.88
N ASN A 74 5.08 7.81 16.73
CA ASN A 74 6.41 7.88 17.33
C ASN A 74 7.50 8.33 16.35
N VAL A 75 7.15 8.64 15.10
CA VAL A 75 8.11 9.10 14.08
C VAL A 75 8.16 10.61 14.09
N THR A 76 9.38 11.17 14.16
CA THR A 76 9.61 12.59 13.93
C THR A 76 9.98 12.79 12.46
N LEU A 77 9.04 13.30 11.66
CA LEU A 77 9.30 13.68 10.27
C LEU A 77 9.63 15.18 10.22
N GLN A 78 10.76 15.53 9.60
CA GLN A 78 11.09 16.93 9.36
C GLN A 78 10.26 17.46 8.18
N GLU A 79 9.97 18.75 8.20
CA GLU A 79 9.33 19.41 7.07
C GLU A 79 10.25 19.28 5.83
N GLY A 80 9.68 18.82 4.71
CA GLY A 80 10.46 18.46 3.50
C GLY A 80 10.88 16.98 3.42
N SER A 81 10.86 16.20 4.50
CA SER A 81 11.19 14.77 4.47
C SER A 81 9.98 13.85 4.25
N ILE A 82 8.76 14.40 4.23
CA ILE A 82 7.51 13.65 4.04
C ILE A 82 7.50 12.93 2.69
N TYR A 83 7.97 13.61 1.64
CA TYR A 83 7.98 13.05 0.30
C TYR A 83 8.96 11.87 0.22
N ASP A 84 10.19 12.03 0.70
CA ASP A 84 11.17 10.94 0.76
C ASP A 84 10.70 9.77 1.63
N PHE A 85 10.01 10.07 2.74
CA PHE A 85 9.37 9.06 3.58
C PHE A 85 8.38 8.21 2.77
N LEU A 86 7.48 8.85 2.01
CA LEU A 86 6.51 8.14 1.17
C LEU A 86 7.19 7.34 0.06
N LEU A 87 8.19 7.91 -0.61
CA LEU A 87 8.93 7.21 -1.66
C LEU A 87 9.65 5.97 -1.14
N ARG A 88 10.22 6.05 0.06
CA ARG A 88 10.89 4.92 0.72
C ARG A 88 9.92 3.80 1.08
N HIS A 89 8.68 4.16 1.37
CA HIS A 89 7.57 3.26 1.68
C HIS A 89 6.76 2.86 0.44
N SER A 90 7.33 2.97 -0.75
CA SER A 90 6.65 2.64 -1.99
C SER A 90 7.50 1.79 -2.93
N ILE A 91 6.89 0.80 -3.58
CA ILE A 91 7.50 0.00 -4.66
C ILE A 91 6.96 0.54 -6.00
N PRO A 92 7.78 0.77 -7.05
CA PRO A 92 7.36 1.29 -8.36
C PRO A 92 6.67 0.23 -9.22
N SER A 93 5.72 -0.51 -8.64
CA SER A 93 4.88 -1.49 -9.33
C SER A 93 3.65 -1.79 -8.47
N PRO A 94 2.45 -1.98 -9.04
CA PRO A 94 1.26 -2.38 -8.31
C PRO A 94 1.26 -3.89 -8.04
N LEU A 95 1.80 -4.29 -6.90
CA LEU A 95 2.00 -5.68 -6.50
C LEU A 95 0.93 -6.11 -5.50
N LEU A 96 0.20 -7.16 -5.84
CA LEU A 96 -0.63 -7.88 -4.88
C LEU A 96 0.26 -8.75 -3.98
N PHE A 97 -0.25 -9.09 -2.81
CA PHE A 97 0.48 -9.93 -1.87
C PHE A 97 0.78 -11.33 -2.44
N ASP A 98 -0.09 -11.86 -3.30
CA ASP A 98 0.15 -13.14 -3.98
C ASP A 98 1.31 -13.08 -4.98
N VAL A 99 1.59 -11.91 -5.55
CA VAL A 99 2.77 -11.67 -6.40
C VAL A 99 4.00 -11.53 -5.52
N LEU A 100 3.94 -10.73 -4.45
CA LEU A 100 5.04 -10.56 -3.49
C LEU A 100 5.53 -11.90 -2.93
N LYS A 101 4.61 -12.80 -2.56
CA LYS A 101 4.95 -14.13 -2.03
C LYS A 101 5.72 -15.02 -3.02
N GLN A 102 5.68 -14.73 -4.32
CA GLN A 102 6.43 -15.49 -5.32
C GLN A 102 7.90 -15.08 -5.36
N PHE A 103 8.26 -13.92 -4.79
CA PHE A 103 9.65 -13.51 -4.70
C PHE A 103 10.42 -14.41 -3.74
N PRO A 104 11.55 -14.99 -4.19
CA PRO A 104 12.45 -15.74 -3.32
C PRO A 104 12.96 -14.92 -2.13
N THR A 105 13.27 -15.60 -1.04
CA THR A 105 14.00 -14.96 0.07
C THR A 105 15.36 -14.45 -0.42
N GLY A 106 15.68 -13.21 -0.08
CA GLY A 106 16.89 -12.53 -0.52
C GLY A 106 16.69 -11.67 -1.78
N THR A 107 15.52 -11.71 -2.42
CA THR A 107 15.21 -10.79 -3.53
C THR A 107 15.28 -9.34 -3.06
N THR A 108 15.95 -8.51 -3.85
CA THR A 108 15.99 -7.06 -3.67
C THR A 108 15.08 -6.42 -4.72
N VAL A 109 14.17 -5.53 -4.30
CA VAL A 109 13.33 -4.72 -5.20
C VAL A 109 13.59 -3.24 -4.97
N PRO A 110 13.47 -2.38 -6.00
CA PRO A 110 13.61 -0.95 -5.80
C PRO A 110 12.44 -0.40 -4.98
N SER A 111 12.70 0.64 -4.20
CA SER A 111 11.65 1.57 -3.76
C SER A 111 11.51 2.72 -4.76
N LEU A 112 10.52 3.59 -4.58
CA LEU A 112 10.42 4.83 -5.34
C LEU A 112 11.49 5.86 -4.94
N LEU A 113 12.11 5.72 -3.77
CA LEU A 113 13.22 6.58 -3.36
C LEU A 113 14.48 6.15 -4.13
N PRO A 114 15.12 7.06 -4.89
CA PRO A 114 16.31 6.71 -5.67
C PRO A 114 17.42 6.09 -4.81
N ASN A 115 18.12 5.11 -5.37
CA ASN A 115 19.21 4.37 -4.71
C ASN A 115 18.79 3.65 -3.42
N CYS A 116 17.49 3.41 -3.24
CA CYS A 116 16.95 2.76 -2.07
C CYS A 116 16.27 1.45 -2.44
N THR A 117 16.78 0.36 -1.87
CA THR A 117 16.30 -0.98 -2.15
C THR A 117 15.65 -1.64 -0.94
N LEU A 118 14.73 -2.56 -1.23
CA LEU A 118 13.92 -3.29 -0.29
C LEU A 118 14.23 -4.77 -0.43
N ARG A 119 14.80 -5.36 0.62
CA ARG A 119 15.14 -6.77 0.70
C ARG A 119 13.97 -7.58 1.24
N ILE A 120 13.60 -8.60 0.49
CA ILE A 120 12.48 -9.48 0.78
C ILE A 120 12.98 -10.71 1.51
N SER A 121 12.25 -11.11 2.54
CA SER A 121 12.47 -12.37 3.25
C SER A 121 11.12 -13.05 3.45
N ASN A 122 10.97 -14.20 2.81
CA ASN A 122 9.77 -15.02 2.83
C ASN A 122 10.10 -16.35 3.52
N SER A 123 9.82 -16.42 4.82
CA SER A 123 10.06 -17.60 5.64
C SER A 123 8.85 -18.55 5.67
N GLY A 124 7.99 -18.50 4.66
CA GLY A 124 6.80 -19.37 4.54
C GLY A 124 5.53 -18.77 5.18
N ARG A 125 4.63 -19.65 5.63
CA ARG A 125 3.16 -19.43 5.72
C ARG A 125 2.67 -18.11 6.35
N LYS A 126 3.44 -17.43 7.20
CA LYS A 126 3.02 -16.16 7.86
C LYS A 126 4.15 -15.16 8.13
N SER A 127 5.30 -15.31 7.49
CA SER A 127 6.48 -14.48 7.73
C SER A 127 6.99 -13.92 6.40
N PHE A 128 6.26 -12.94 5.87
CA PHE A 128 6.72 -12.11 4.75
C PHE A 128 7.20 -10.77 5.31
N VAL A 129 8.44 -10.46 5.02
CA VAL A 129 9.18 -9.35 5.63
C VAL A 129 9.88 -8.56 4.54
N VAL A 130 9.82 -7.23 4.63
CA VAL A 130 10.48 -6.26 3.76
C VAL A 130 11.42 -5.41 4.62
N ASN A 131 12.73 -5.43 4.36
CA ASN A 131 13.75 -4.75 5.19
C ASN A 131 13.54 -4.98 6.71
N ASN A 132 13.37 -6.24 7.09
CA ASN A 132 13.13 -6.66 8.49
C ASN A 132 11.79 -6.20 9.09
N VAL A 133 10.91 -5.57 8.31
CA VAL A 133 9.55 -5.17 8.71
C VAL A 133 8.51 -6.13 8.13
N LYS A 134 7.63 -6.66 8.99
CA LYS A 134 6.61 -7.64 8.59
C LYS A 134 5.42 -7.00 7.87
N ILE A 135 4.90 -7.63 6.83
CA ILE A 135 3.56 -7.30 6.30
C ILE A 135 2.49 -7.91 7.22
N ILE A 136 1.62 -7.08 7.78
CA ILE A 136 0.55 -7.46 8.72
C ILE A 136 -0.85 -7.31 8.15
N SER A 137 -1.03 -6.50 7.11
CA SER A 137 -2.33 -6.31 6.46
C SER A 137 -2.15 -6.33 4.94
N PRO A 138 -2.17 -7.51 4.30
CA PRO A 138 -2.02 -7.62 2.87
C PRO A 138 -3.28 -7.10 2.13
N ASN A 139 -3.11 -6.67 0.88
CA ASN A 139 -4.18 -6.34 -0.05
C ASN A 139 -5.24 -5.36 0.50
N ILE A 140 -4.82 -4.23 1.07
CA ILE A 140 -5.75 -3.20 1.57
C ILE A 140 -6.43 -2.48 0.40
N CYS A 141 -5.66 -2.00 -0.58
CA CYS A 141 -6.20 -1.31 -1.74
C CYS A 141 -6.45 -2.29 -2.88
N MET A 142 -7.71 -2.46 -3.27
CA MET A 142 -8.17 -3.44 -4.25
C MET A 142 -9.11 -2.85 -5.30
N GLY A 143 -9.67 -1.66 -5.07
CA GLY A 143 -10.63 -1.02 -5.96
C GLY A 143 -10.03 -0.51 -7.27
N GLY A 144 -8.77 -0.03 -7.25
CA GLY A 144 -8.06 0.48 -8.42
C GLY A 144 -7.22 -0.56 -9.15
N SER A 145 -6.54 -0.18 -10.24
CA SER A 145 -5.61 -1.08 -10.96
C SER A 145 -4.13 -0.71 -10.76
N SER A 146 -3.85 0.57 -10.58
CA SER A 146 -2.50 1.14 -10.57
C SER A 146 -1.93 1.33 -9.16
N ILE A 147 -2.74 1.23 -8.11
CA ILE A 147 -2.30 1.38 -6.71
C ILE A 147 -2.60 0.12 -5.90
N ARG A 148 -1.59 -0.39 -5.21
CA ARG A 148 -1.72 -1.46 -4.22
C ARG A 148 -1.22 -0.98 -2.87
N CYS A 149 -1.75 -1.56 -1.80
CA CYS A 149 -1.37 -1.15 -0.45
C CYS A 149 -1.28 -2.35 0.48
N HIS A 150 -0.25 -2.35 1.33
CA HIS A 150 -0.04 -3.35 2.35
C HIS A 150 0.34 -2.65 3.65
N GLY A 151 -0.31 -3.04 4.74
CA GLY A 151 0.07 -2.60 6.08
C GLY A 151 1.29 -3.35 6.57
N ILE A 152 2.25 -2.61 7.12
CA ILE A 152 3.50 -3.14 7.68
C ILE A 152 3.60 -2.87 9.18
N ASP A 153 4.34 -3.71 9.92
CA ASP A 153 4.54 -3.66 11.38
C ASP A 153 5.87 -3.01 11.76
N GLY A 154 6.15 -1.88 11.12
CA GLY A 154 7.31 -1.05 11.40
C GLY A 154 7.37 0.12 10.45
N VAL A 155 8.39 0.94 10.63
CA VAL A 155 8.76 2.01 9.71
C VAL A 155 10.06 1.58 9.03
N LEU A 156 10.12 1.68 7.71
CA LEU A 156 11.32 1.35 6.97
C LEU A 156 12.44 2.34 7.34
N SER A 157 13.62 1.80 7.62
CA SER A 157 14.80 2.57 8.04
C SER A 157 15.11 3.71 7.09
N GLU A 158 15.56 4.84 7.63
CA GLU A 158 16.02 5.99 6.85
C GLU A 158 17.27 5.71 6.02
N THR A 159 18.10 4.78 6.50
CA THR A 159 19.26 4.32 5.76
C THR A 159 18.85 3.32 4.69
N CYS A 160 19.02 3.70 3.43
CA CYS A 160 18.82 2.83 2.30
C CYS A 160 19.91 1.75 2.23
N ILE A 161 19.53 0.52 1.92
CA ILE A 161 20.49 -0.53 1.60
C ILE A 161 21.02 -0.24 0.19
N ILE A 162 22.24 0.28 0.13
CA ILE A 162 22.97 0.46 -1.12
C ILE A 162 23.70 -0.86 -1.39
N GLU A 163 23.34 -1.57 -2.47
CA GLU A 163 24.13 -2.72 -2.96
C GLU A 163 25.42 -2.22 -3.63
N ASN A 164 26.29 -1.56 -2.86
CA ASN A 164 27.65 -1.28 -3.30
C ASN A 164 28.53 -2.44 -2.86
N ASN A 165 28.88 -3.29 -3.81
CA ASN A 165 29.91 -4.32 -3.64
C ASN A 165 31.31 -3.68 -3.66
N TYR A 166 31.55 -2.71 -2.77
CA TYR A 166 32.87 -2.21 -2.37
C TYR A 166 32.80 -1.81 -0.90
N SER A 167 33.46 -2.61 -0.07
CA SER A 167 33.65 -2.40 1.35
C SER A 167 34.35 -1.05 1.61
N ILE A 168 33.72 -0.17 2.38
CA ILE A 168 34.42 0.77 3.28
C ILE A 168 33.57 0.87 4.56
N PRO A 169 34.11 0.54 5.75
CA PRO A 169 33.42 0.77 7.00
C PRO A 169 33.35 2.28 7.26
N VAL A 170 32.13 2.82 7.33
CA VAL A 170 31.90 4.21 7.79
C VAL A 170 32.14 4.24 9.31
N PRO A 171 32.84 5.25 9.87
CA PRO A 171 33.16 5.29 11.29
C PRO A 171 31.88 5.39 12.12
N VAL A 172 31.75 4.51 13.10
CA VAL A 172 30.75 4.64 14.18
C VAL A 172 31.04 5.94 14.91
N SER A 173 30.10 6.88 14.88
CA SER A 173 30.11 8.06 15.75
C SER A 173 30.00 7.60 17.20
N SER A 174 31.13 7.60 17.90
CA SER A 174 31.23 7.22 19.31
C SER A 174 30.65 8.33 20.18
N TYR A 175 29.46 8.10 20.75
CA TYR A 175 29.03 8.81 21.95
C TYR A 175 29.93 8.40 23.14
N PRO A 176 30.40 9.35 23.97
CA PRO A 176 31.28 9.01 25.09
C PRO A 176 30.51 8.22 26.15
N THR A 177 30.93 6.97 26.35
CA THR A 177 30.49 6.15 27.49
C THR A 177 31.47 6.42 28.64
N ASN A 178 31.01 7.12 29.69
CA ASN A 178 31.80 7.26 30.92
C ASN A 178 31.83 5.90 31.65
N ILE A 179 32.90 5.13 31.41
CA ILE A 179 33.23 3.93 32.17
C ILE A 179 33.89 4.38 33.46
N THR A 180 33.15 4.33 34.56
CA THR A 180 33.73 4.35 35.91
C THR A 180 33.87 2.92 36.36
N ASN A 181 35.10 2.43 36.41
CA ASN A 181 35.45 1.12 36.95
C ASN A 181 35.06 1.06 38.43
N THR A 182 34.23 0.10 38.84
CA THR A 182 34.26 -0.39 40.22
C THR A 182 33.89 -1.87 40.28
N SER A 183 34.93 -2.67 40.56
CA SER A 183 35.00 -3.95 41.27
C SER A 183 33.69 -4.68 41.59
N SER A 184 33.64 -5.92 41.10
CA SER A 184 32.82 -7.03 41.58
C SER A 184 32.78 -7.15 43.10
N ASN A 185 31.57 -7.15 43.67
CA ASN A 185 31.27 -7.79 44.95
C ASN A 185 29.97 -8.58 44.80
N ALA A 186 30.09 -9.90 44.95
CA ALA A 186 28.97 -10.83 45.00
C ALA A 186 28.10 -10.55 46.24
N SER A 187 26.78 -10.71 46.11
CA SER A 187 25.85 -10.73 47.23
C SER A 187 24.82 -11.86 47.06
N PRO A 188 24.31 -12.41 48.17
CA PRO A 188 23.75 -13.78 48.28
C PRO A 188 22.30 -13.91 47.76
N PRO A 189 21.79 -15.15 47.59
CA PRO A 189 20.46 -15.38 47.00
C PRO A 189 19.33 -14.96 47.94
N ILE A 190 18.35 -14.23 47.39
CA ILE A 190 17.11 -13.82 48.05
C ILE A 190 16.09 -14.99 47.98
N PRO A 191 15.37 -15.33 49.07
CA PRO A 191 14.38 -16.41 49.06
C PRO A 191 13.08 -16.03 48.36
N SER A 192 12.47 -17.01 47.69
CA SER A 192 11.19 -16.92 46.98
C SER A 192 10.01 -16.58 47.91
N PRO A 193 9.05 -15.72 47.50
CA PRO A 193 7.85 -15.50 48.27
C PRO A 193 6.79 -16.58 48.01
N SER A 194 6.25 -17.11 49.10
CA SER A 194 5.15 -18.08 49.18
C SER A 194 3.81 -17.48 48.74
N SER A 195 3.05 -18.24 47.95
CA SER A 195 1.68 -17.97 47.52
C SER A 195 0.65 -18.10 48.67
N PRO A 196 -0.32 -17.19 48.78
CA PRO A 196 -1.61 -17.49 49.38
C PRO A 196 -2.58 -17.99 48.31
N ARG A 197 -3.15 -19.16 48.56
CA ARG A 197 -4.26 -19.77 47.83
C ARG A 197 -5.53 -19.20 48.44
N ASP A 198 -6.30 -18.43 47.68
CA ASP A 198 -7.72 -18.27 47.95
C ASP A 198 -8.52 -18.18 46.66
N ASN A 199 -9.61 -18.93 46.69
CA ASN A 199 -10.37 -19.45 45.57
C ASN A 199 -11.75 -18.81 45.65
N LEU A 200 -12.09 -17.88 44.76
CA LEU A 200 -13.46 -17.34 44.59
C LEU A 200 -13.65 -16.84 43.14
N SER A 201 -14.29 -17.72 42.35
CA SER A 201 -15.20 -17.54 41.19
C SER A 201 -14.98 -16.42 40.15
N PRO A 202 -15.01 -16.74 38.84
CA PRO A 202 -15.02 -15.74 37.77
C PRO A 202 -16.40 -15.07 37.61
N PRO A 203 -16.48 -13.78 37.22
CA PRO A 203 -17.75 -13.16 36.85
C PRO A 203 -18.27 -13.72 35.53
N THR A 204 -19.47 -14.27 35.56
CA THR A 204 -20.25 -14.72 34.42
C THR A 204 -20.66 -13.51 33.58
N TRP A 205 -19.91 -13.20 32.52
CA TRP A 205 -20.36 -12.27 31.49
C TRP A 205 -21.28 -13.03 30.53
N THR A 206 -22.58 -12.83 30.69
CA THR A 206 -23.61 -13.26 29.74
C THR A 206 -23.47 -12.46 28.45
N ALA A 207 -22.95 -13.09 27.40
CA ALA A 207 -23.06 -12.57 26.05
C ALA A 207 -24.53 -12.67 25.57
N PRO A 208 -25.11 -11.64 24.95
CA PRO A 208 -26.40 -11.76 24.30
C PRO A 208 -26.31 -12.65 23.05
N THR A 209 -27.20 -13.63 22.99
CA THR A 209 -27.43 -14.57 21.89
C THR A 209 -27.69 -13.86 20.57
N PRO A 210 -27.12 -14.29 19.42
CA PRO A 210 -27.54 -13.79 18.13
C PRO A 210 -28.95 -14.32 17.81
N THR A 211 -29.93 -13.42 17.73
CA THR A 211 -31.26 -13.73 17.19
C THR A 211 -31.12 -14.05 15.71
N ILE A 212 -31.39 -15.31 15.37
CA ILE A 212 -31.55 -15.79 14.00
C ILE A 212 -32.85 -15.18 13.46
N SER A 213 -32.74 -14.09 12.69
CA SER A 213 -33.81 -13.66 11.80
C SER A 213 -33.77 -14.54 10.56
N ASN A 214 -34.65 -15.54 10.54
CA ASN A 214 -34.95 -16.38 9.41
C ASN A 214 -35.56 -15.50 8.29
N VAL A 215 -34.75 -15.09 7.32
CA VAL A 215 -35.22 -14.40 6.12
C VAL A 215 -35.00 -15.33 4.92
N GLN A 216 -36.15 -15.80 4.43
CA GLN A 216 -36.39 -16.59 3.24
C GLN A 216 -35.60 -16.08 2.00
N PRO A 217 -35.02 -16.96 1.17
CA PRO A 217 -34.41 -16.53 -0.09
C PRO A 217 -35.51 -16.17 -1.09
N HIS A 218 -35.73 -14.87 -1.29
CA HIS A 218 -36.53 -14.38 -2.40
C HIS A 218 -35.73 -14.52 -3.70
N LYS A 219 -36.24 -15.41 -4.55
CA LYS A 219 -35.90 -15.58 -5.95
C LYS A 219 -36.30 -14.30 -6.71
N SER A 220 -35.33 -13.60 -7.26
CA SER A 220 -35.47 -12.63 -8.36
C SER A 220 -34.10 -12.54 -9.01
N GLY A 221 -33.94 -12.76 -10.30
CA GLY A 221 -34.77 -12.24 -11.38
C GLY A 221 -33.82 -11.46 -12.25
N SER A 222 -33.34 -12.14 -13.29
CA SER A 222 -32.58 -11.56 -14.40
C SER A 222 -33.19 -10.22 -14.81
N SER A 223 -32.37 -9.16 -14.78
CA SER A 223 -32.68 -7.94 -15.51
C SER A 223 -31.42 -7.44 -16.18
N ARG A 224 -31.58 -7.24 -17.48
CA ARG A 224 -30.61 -6.81 -18.45
C ARG A 224 -30.14 -5.40 -18.08
N TRP A 225 -28.87 -5.25 -17.74
CA TRP A 225 -28.18 -3.96 -17.83
C TRP A 225 -27.40 -3.93 -19.14
N LEU A 226 -28.15 -3.85 -20.23
CA LEU A 226 -27.64 -3.26 -21.46
C LEU A 226 -27.79 -1.75 -21.33
N LEU A 227 -26.74 -1.04 -21.79
CA LEU A 227 -26.71 0.39 -22.14
C LEU A 227 -26.48 1.36 -20.97
N TYR A 228 -25.24 1.43 -20.48
CA TYR A 228 -24.67 2.71 -20.03
C TYR A 228 -23.18 2.75 -20.34
N ASN A 229 -22.86 3.19 -21.56
CA ASN A 229 -21.58 3.79 -21.92
C ASN A 229 -21.86 4.77 -23.06
N SER A 230 -22.31 5.96 -22.65
CA SER A 230 -22.86 7.01 -23.51
C SER A 230 -21.89 7.65 -24.52
N PRO A 231 -20.55 7.59 -24.44
CA PRO A 231 -19.72 8.17 -25.51
C PRO A 231 -19.55 7.25 -26.73
N LEU A 232 -19.52 5.92 -26.54
CA LEU A 232 -19.26 5.00 -27.66
C LEU A 232 -20.45 4.90 -28.61
N ILE A 233 -21.67 4.90 -28.06
CA ILE A 233 -22.92 4.89 -28.84
C ILE A 233 -23.09 6.21 -29.60
N PHE A 234 -22.76 7.34 -28.97
CA PHE A 234 -22.84 8.65 -29.61
C PHE A 234 -21.87 8.75 -30.80
N VAL A 235 -20.64 8.23 -30.63
CA VAL A 235 -19.65 8.17 -31.70
C VAL A 235 -20.09 7.22 -32.82
N VAL A 236 -20.60 6.03 -32.50
CA VAL A 236 -21.11 5.09 -33.52
C VAL A 236 -22.30 5.67 -34.28
N CYS A 237 -23.25 6.32 -33.60
CA CYS A 237 -24.38 7.00 -34.23
C CYS A 237 -23.95 8.17 -35.13
N LEU A 238 -22.96 8.97 -34.69
CA LEU A 238 -22.38 10.03 -35.52
C LEU A 238 -21.73 9.44 -36.78
N ILE A 239 -20.93 8.37 -36.65
CA ILE A 239 -20.27 7.73 -37.79
C ILE A 239 -21.29 7.14 -38.78
N LEU A 240 -22.36 6.52 -38.30
CA LEU A 240 -23.44 6.01 -39.16
C LEU A 240 -24.20 7.13 -39.87
N SER A 241 -24.45 8.26 -39.18
CA SER A 241 -25.10 9.42 -39.78
C SER A 241 -24.26 10.07 -40.90
N PHE A 242 -22.93 10.02 -40.80
CA PHE A 242 -22.07 10.50 -41.88
C PHE A 242 -22.02 9.54 -43.06
N ILE A 243 -22.14 8.22 -42.85
CA ILE A 243 -22.17 7.24 -43.95
C ILE A 243 -23.44 7.41 -44.79
N GLU A 244 -24.59 7.73 -44.18
CA GLU A 244 -25.86 7.98 -44.87
C GLU A 244 -25.89 9.28 -45.68
N ILE A 245 -25.03 10.25 -45.36
CA ILE A 245 -24.92 11.53 -46.09
C ILE A 245 -24.05 11.40 -47.36
N TYR A 246 -23.23 10.34 -47.46
CA TYR A 246 -22.28 10.14 -48.55
C TYR A 246 -22.61 8.95 -49.48
N LEU A 247 -23.76 8.30 -49.28
CA LEU A 247 -24.40 7.35 -50.20
C LEU A 247 -25.46 8.06 -51.04
#